data_AF-A0A231P2V0-F1
#
_entry.id   AF-A0A231P2V0-F1
#
_cell.length_a   1.000
_cell.length_b   1.000
_cell.length_c   1.000
_cell.angle_alpha   90.00
_cell.angle_beta   90.00
_cell.angle_gamma   90.00
#
_symmetry.space_group_name_H-M   'P 1'
#
loop_
_entity.id
_entity.type
_entity.pdbx_description
1 polymer ?
#
loop_
_entity_poly.entity_id
_entity_poly.type
_entity_poly.pdbx_seq_one_letter_code
_entity_poly.pdbx_strand_id
1 'polypeptide(L)'
;MNALYRDQPAWESLANIPEPPRLFPAAALAARIPWPAEALSAPFNPAPESLCSMLDAPQPLLRMAYRLFYLSLPQGEALLSLALTAAREVLVADFKCAERNLELPCAGVAACLRGMCGVRGTLFMRAGGLEGMVHRLELTVSERHTLWGGAAVLLRLHAAR
;
A
#
# COMPACT_ATOMS: atom_id res chain seq x y z
N MET A 1 4.71 22.09 11.54
CA MET A 1 5.54 20.86 11.66
C MET A 1 5.81 20.54 13.14
N ASN A 2 4.90 19.81 13.78
CA ASN A 2 4.99 19.48 15.20
C ASN A 2 6.16 18.51 15.47
N ALA A 3 7.05 18.88 16.41
CA ALA A 3 8.20 18.08 16.84
C ALA A 3 7.82 16.66 17.31
N LEU A 4 6.55 16.45 17.68
CA LEU A 4 6.00 15.19 18.19
C LEU A 4 6.04 14.00 17.19
N TYR A 5 6.10 14.24 15.88
CA TYR A 5 6.14 13.14 14.89
C TYR A 5 7.58 12.67 14.58
N ARG A 6 8.59 13.50 14.87
CA ARG A 6 10.00 13.21 14.60
C ARG A 6 10.69 12.43 15.72
N ASP A 7 9.99 12.08 16.79
CA ASP A 7 10.58 11.30 17.90
C ASP A 7 10.02 9.87 17.98
N GLN A 8 9.14 9.45 17.05
CA GLN A 8 8.66 8.07 16.98
C GLN A 8 9.60 7.17 16.17
N PRO A 9 9.93 5.94 16.62
CA PRO A 9 10.78 5.01 15.86
C PRO A 9 10.27 4.71 14.43
N ALA A 10 9.00 4.99 14.15
CA ALA A 10 8.40 4.91 12.83
C ALA A 10 9.01 5.90 11.80
N TRP A 11 9.43 7.11 12.20
CA TRP A 11 9.93 8.11 11.23
C TRP A 11 11.30 7.71 10.65
N GLU A 12 12.21 7.16 11.47
CA GLU A 12 13.54 6.72 11.00
C GLU A 12 13.40 5.62 9.93
N SER A 13 12.38 4.77 10.11
CA SER A 13 12.05 3.71 9.16
C SER A 13 11.48 4.25 7.84
N LEU A 14 10.81 5.41 7.87
CA LEU A 14 10.23 6.08 6.69
C LEU A 14 11.22 7.00 5.97
N ALA A 15 12.22 7.53 6.67
CA ALA A 15 13.30 8.32 6.07
C ALA A 15 14.17 7.49 5.11
N ASN A 16 14.17 6.16 5.26
CA ASN A 16 14.94 5.23 4.45
C ASN A 16 14.02 4.23 3.72
N ILE A 17 12.97 4.74 3.06
CA ILE A 17 12.14 3.89 2.20
C ILE A 17 12.98 3.41 1.01
N PRO A 18 13.09 2.09 0.81
CA PRO A 18 13.77 1.55 -0.36
C PRO A 18 13.02 1.94 -1.63
N GLU A 19 13.77 2.22 -2.69
CA GLU A 19 13.21 2.23 -4.04
C GLU A 19 12.63 0.85 -4.41
N PRO A 20 11.63 0.79 -5.30
CA PRO A 20 11.18 -0.48 -5.85
C PRO A 20 12.37 -1.28 -6.39
N PRO A 21 12.42 -2.61 -6.19
CA PRO A 21 13.45 -3.44 -6.79
C PRO A 21 13.51 -3.22 -8.30
N ARG A 22 14.72 -3.10 -8.88
CA ARG A 22 14.91 -2.66 -10.29
C ARG A 22 14.09 -3.43 -11.33
N LEU A 23 13.85 -4.72 -11.09
CA LEU A 23 13.10 -5.56 -12.02
C LEU A 23 11.60 -5.59 -11.71
N PHE A 24 11.17 -5.10 -10.54
CA PHE A 24 9.76 -5.13 -10.14
C PHE A 24 8.95 -4.11 -10.96
N PRO A 25 7.93 -4.54 -11.72
CA PRO A 25 7.23 -3.71 -12.70
C PRO A 25 6.16 -2.81 -12.07
N ALA A 26 6.49 -2.10 -10.98
CA ALA A 26 5.53 -1.32 -10.18
C ALA A 26 4.74 -0.31 -11.02
N ALA A 27 5.43 0.47 -11.88
CA ALA A 27 4.79 1.47 -12.72
C ALA A 27 3.81 0.87 -13.73
N ALA A 28 4.18 -0.25 -14.36
CA ALA A 28 3.33 -0.93 -15.34
C ALA A 28 2.09 -1.56 -14.68
N LEU A 29 2.25 -2.12 -13.48
CA LEU A 29 1.12 -2.64 -12.69
C LEU A 29 0.19 -1.50 -12.24
N ALA A 30 0.76 -0.39 -11.74
CA ALA A 30 0.00 0.78 -11.31
C ALA A 30 -0.80 1.45 -12.44
N ALA A 31 -0.25 1.51 -13.64
CA ALA A 31 -0.91 2.08 -14.82
C ALA A 31 -2.18 1.32 -15.24
N ARG A 32 -2.35 0.08 -14.76
CA ARG A 32 -3.48 -0.79 -15.10
C ARG A 32 -4.50 -0.92 -13.98
N ILE A 33 -4.33 -0.17 -12.88
CA ILE A 33 -5.33 -0.13 -11.82
C ILE A 33 -6.57 0.62 -12.33
N PRO A 34 -7.78 0.04 -12.21
CA PRO A 34 -9.01 0.70 -12.59
C PRO A 34 -9.42 1.72 -11.52
N TRP A 35 -8.71 2.84 -11.46
CA TRP A 35 -9.03 3.91 -10.52
C TRP A 35 -10.44 4.48 -10.79
N PRO A 36 -11.24 4.74 -9.75
CA PRO A 36 -12.45 5.53 -9.88
C PRO A 36 -12.14 6.89 -10.52
N ALA A 37 -13.06 7.42 -11.34
CA ALA A 37 -12.83 8.65 -12.10
C ALA A 37 -12.51 9.84 -11.19
N GLU A 38 -13.18 9.93 -10.04
CA GLU A 38 -12.98 10.96 -9.02
C GLU A 38 -11.58 10.90 -8.38
N ALA A 39 -10.89 9.75 -8.47
CA ALA A 39 -9.58 9.55 -7.88
C ALA A 39 -8.42 9.93 -8.82
N LEU A 40 -8.67 10.14 -10.11
CA LEU A 40 -7.60 10.32 -11.11
C LEU A 40 -6.73 11.56 -10.86
N SER A 41 -7.29 12.63 -10.31
CA SER A 41 -6.56 13.84 -9.93
C SER A 41 -5.93 13.77 -8.54
N ALA A 42 -6.26 12.76 -7.73
CA ALA A 42 -5.69 12.61 -6.40
C ALA A 42 -4.19 12.27 -6.48
N PRO A 43 -3.36 12.75 -5.53
CA PRO A 43 -1.94 12.43 -5.49
C PRO A 43 -1.71 10.91 -5.49
N PHE A 44 -0.69 10.47 -6.22
CA PHE A 44 -0.39 9.06 -6.47
C PHE A 44 0.98 8.68 -5.94
N ASN A 45 1.04 7.67 -5.06
CA ASN A 45 2.26 7.20 -4.40
C ASN A 45 3.15 8.36 -3.87
N PRO A 46 2.59 9.34 -3.13
CA PRO A 46 3.40 10.44 -2.59
C PRO A 46 4.53 9.91 -1.70
N ALA A 47 5.68 10.58 -1.77
CA ALA A 47 6.81 10.29 -0.89
C ALA A 47 6.47 10.65 0.58
N PRO A 48 7.14 10.05 1.58
CA PRO A 48 6.90 10.36 2.99
C PRO A 48 6.97 11.84 3.32
N GLU A 49 7.91 12.57 2.71
CA GLU A 49 8.08 14.01 2.93
C GLU A 49 6.86 14.78 2.41
N SER A 50 6.32 14.37 1.26
CA SER A 50 5.09 14.94 0.71
C SER A 50 3.89 14.63 1.60
N LEU A 51 3.76 13.40 2.10
CA LEU A 51 2.71 13.03 3.05
C LEU A 51 2.79 13.86 4.34
N CYS A 52 3.99 14.05 4.89
CA CYS A 52 4.22 14.89 6.06
C CYS A 52 3.78 16.34 5.82
N SER A 53 4.04 16.89 4.63
CA SER A 53 3.59 18.25 4.28
C SER A 53 2.07 18.39 4.19
N MET A 54 1.35 17.29 3.93
CA MET A 54 -0.11 17.25 3.86
C MET A 54 -0.78 17.14 5.24
N LEU A 55 -0.04 16.90 6.33
CA LEU A 55 -0.62 16.72 7.66
C LEU A 55 -1.34 17.97 8.19
N ASP A 56 -0.83 19.15 7.85
CA ASP A 56 -1.44 20.43 8.27
C ASP A 56 -2.72 20.75 7.44
N ALA A 57 -2.86 20.14 6.26
CA ALA A 57 -4.04 20.28 5.39
C ALA A 57 -4.35 18.94 4.68
N PRO A 58 -5.00 17.98 5.39
CA PRO A 58 -5.22 16.64 4.87
C PRO A 58 -5.99 16.63 3.56
N GLN A 59 -5.51 15.84 2.61
CA GLN A 59 -6.14 15.68 1.30
C GLN A 59 -7.49 14.96 1.42
N PRO A 60 -8.46 15.24 0.54
CA PRO A 60 -9.71 14.49 0.54
C PRO A 60 -9.47 13.00 0.21
N LEU A 61 -8.52 12.73 -0.68
CA LEU A 61 -8.25 11.39 -1.19
C LEU A 61 -6.78 11.27 -1.62
N LEU A 62 -6.17 10.11 -1.38
CA LEU A 62 -4.88 9.71 -1.93
C LEU A 62 -4.97 8.36 -2.63
N ARG A 63 -4.05 8.10 -3.55
CA ARG A 63 -3.90 6.80 -4.22
C ARG A 63 -2.53 6.21 -3.95
N MET A 64 -2.50 4.92 -3.67
CA MET A 64 -1.27 4.15 -3.54
C MET A 64 -1.39 2.85 -4.34
N ALA A 65 -0.36 2.49 -5.12
CA ALA A 65 -0.33 1.21 -5.81
C ALA A 65 1.05 0.56 -5.81
N TYR A 66 1.08 -0.73 -5.47
CA TYR A 66 2.26 -1.60 -5.45
C TYR A 66 3.45 -0.98 -4.72
N ARG A 67 3.17 -0.24 -3.65
CA ARG A 67 4.16 0.50 -2.86
C ARG A 67 4.53 -0.26 -1.59
N LEU A 68 3.64 -1.12 -1.08
CA LEU A 68 3.79 -1.78 0.22
C LEU A 68 4.47 -3.14 0.10
N PHE A 69 4.26 -3.85 -1.02
CA PHE A 69 4.74 -5.23 -1.22
C PHE A 69 6.24 -5.45 -1.05
N TYR A 70 7.07 -4.45 -1.35
CA TYR A 70 8.54 -4.58 -1.27
C TYR A 70 9.14 -3.88 -0.03
N LEU A 71 8.30 -3.35 0.86
CA LEU A 71 8.71 -2.78 2.14
C LEU A 71 8.81 -3.86 3.21
N SER A 72 9.51 -3.57 4.31
CA SER A 72 9.32 -4.36 5.53
C SER A 72 7.91 -4.15 6.09
N LEU A 73 7.38 -5.10 6.85
CA LEU A 73 6.04 -4.98 7.44
C LEU A 73 5.88 -3.68 8.27
N PRO A 74 6.81 -3.34 9.19
CA PRO A 74 6.71 -2.09 9.95
C PRO A 74 6.75 -0.84 9.07
N GLN A 75 7.57 -0.83 8.01
CA GLN A 75 7.62 0.30 7.08
C GLN A 75 6.33 0.46 6.29
N GLY A 76 5.75 -0.65 5.81
CA GLY A 76 4.48 -0.61 5.10
C GLY A 76 3.34 -0.12 5.98
N GLU A 77 3.30 -0.58 7.23
CA GLU A 77 2.31 -0.14 8.22
C GLU A 77 2.47 1.34 8.57
N ALA A 78 3.70 1.79 8.84
CA ALA A 78 3.98 3.20 9.11
C ALA A 78 3.63 4.10 7.92
N LEU A 79 3.93 3.66 6.70
CA LEU A 79 3.63 4.43 5.49
C LEU A 79 2.12 4.54 5.26
N LEU A 80 1.39 3.44 5.44
CA LEU A 80 -0.07 3.42 5.27
C LEU A 80 -0.76 4.30 6.33
N SER A 81 -0.33 4.21 7.59
CA SER A 81 -0.83 5.06 8.67
C SER A 81 -0.53 6.54 8.44
N LEU A 82 0.67 6.88 7.93
CA LEU A 82 1.00 8.25 7.57
C LEU A 82 0.08 8.74 6.43
N ALA A 83 -0.16 7.92 5.41
CA ALA A 83 -1.06 8.26 4.31
C ALA A 83 -2.51 8.52 4.79
N LEU A 84 -3.00 7.71 5.74
CA LEU A 84 -4.32 7.89 6.36
C LEU A 84 -4.40 9.06 7.32
N THR A 85 -3.27 9.55 7.82
CA THR A 85 -3.22 10.81 8.58
C THR A 85 -3.20 12.01 7.63
N ALA A 86 -2.54 11.87 6.49
CA ALA A 86 -2.41 12.89 5.45
C ALA A 86 -3.66 13.01 4.55
N ALA A 87 -4.63 12.09 4.64
CA ALA A 87 -5.85 12.14 3.85
C ALA A 87 -7.06 11.51 4.55
N ARG A 88 -8.26 11.96 4.17
CA ARG A 88 -9.53 11.41 4.71
C ARG A 88 -9.79 10.00 4.22
N GLU A 89 -9.46 9.73 2.96
CA GLU A 89 -9.57 8.43 2.34
C GLU A 89 -8.26 8.08 1.60
N VAL A 90 -7.94 6.79 1.57
CA VAL A 90 -6.82 6.28 0.78
C VAL A 90 -7.30 5.09 -0.05
N LEU A 91 -7.16 5.20 -1.37
CA LEU A 91 -7.32 4.08 -2.29
C LEU A 91 -5.99 3.36 -2.44
N VAL A 92 -5.93 2.10 -2.01
CA VAL A 92 -4.70 1.30 -2.01
C VAL A 92 -4.88 0.06 -2.87
N ALA A 93 -4.03 -0.11 -3.89
CA ALA A 93 -3.95 -1.30 -4.70
C ALA A 93 -2.63 -2.05 -4.44
N ASP A 94 -2.69 -3.22 -3.82
CA ASP A 94 -1.49 -4.04 -3.62
C ASP A 94 -1.82 -5.54 -3.59
N PHE A 95 -0.80 -6.40 -3.57
CA PHE A 95 -1.00 -7.84 -3.55
C PHE A 95 -1.76 -8.30 -2.31
N LYS A 96 -2.62 -9.30 -2.48
CA LYS A 96 -3.32 -9.99 -1.39
C LYS A 96 -3.04 -11.49 -1.44
N CYS A 97 -3.32 -12.18 -0.35
CA CYS A 97 -3.30 -13.64 -0.37
C CYS A 97 -4.37 -14.20 -1.31
N ALA A 98 -4.05 -15.31 -1.96
CA ALA A 98 -5.03 -16.03 -2.74
C ALA A 98 -6.06 -16.67 -1.80
N GLU A 99 -7.35 -16.49 -2.11
CA GLU A 99 -8.49 -17.02 -1.35
C GLU A 99 -9.01 -18.34 -1.93
N ARG A 100 -8.76 -18.62 -3.21
CA ARG A 100 -9.32 -19.79 -3.90
C ARG A 100 -8.33 -20.44 -4.86
N ASN A 101 -8.46 -21.76 -5.05
CA ASN A 101 -7.66 -22.54 -6.01
C ASN A 101 -7.81 -22.08 -7.47
N LEU A 102 -8.82 -21.27 -7.82
CA LEU A 102 -8.96 -20.71 -9.18
C LEU A 102 -8.02 -19.54 -9.46
N GLU A 103 -7.35 -19.01 -8.43
CA GLU A 103 -6.39 -17.91 -8.55
C GLU A 103 -4.96 -18.42 -8.86
N LEU A 104 -4.78 -19.74 -9.06
CA LEU A 104 -3.48 -20.41 -9.24
C LEU A 104 -2.55 -19.80 -10.30
N PRO A 105 -2.98 -19.44 -11.53
CA PRO A 105 -2.08 -18.83 -12.50
C PRO A 105 -1.60 -17.44 -12.02
N CYS A 106 -2.48 -16.67 -11.39
CA CYS A 106 -2.17 -15.35 -10.85
C CYS A 106 -1.34 -15.44 -9.57
N ALA A 107 -1.53 -16.49 -8.75
CA ALA A 107 -0.69 -16.83 -7.61
C ALA A 107 0.72 -17.24 -8.04
N GLY A 108 0.88 -17.89 -9.20
CA GLY A 108 2.17 -18.18 -9.82
C GLY A 108 2.90 -16.90 -10.24
N VAL A 109 2.21 -15.94 -10.84
CA VAL A 109 2.77 -14.62 -11.17
C VAL A 109 3.15 -13.85 -9.90
N ALA A 110 2.29 -13.86 -8.87
CA ALA A 110 2.61 -13.27 -7.57
C ALA A 110 3.82 -13.99 -6.92
N ALA A 111 3.99 -15.30 -7.12
CA ALA A 111 5.18 -16.03 -6.67
C ALA A 111 6.46 -15.60 -7.39
N CYS A 112 6.38 -15.38 -8.71
CA CYS A 112 7.50 -14.84 -9.49
C CYS A 112 7.88 -13.43 -9.00
N LEU A 113 6.90 -12.55 -8.84
CA LEU A 113 7.10 -11.19 -8.32
C LEU A 113 7.62 -11.18 -6.87
N ARG A 114 7.17 -12.12 -6.02
CA ARG A 114 7.76 -12.34 -4.68
C ARG A 114 9.25 -12.65 -4.78
N GLY A 115 9.66 -13.51 -5.73
CA GLY A 115 11.07 -13.81 -5.97
C GLY A 115 11.90 -12.57 -6.31
N MET A 116 11.29 -11.61 -7.01
CA MET A 116 11.94 -10.34 -7.39
C MET A 116 12.03 -9.35 -6.22
N CYS A 117 11.12 -9.43 -5.25
CA CYS A 117 11.12 -8.62 -4.02
C CYS A 117 11.80 -9.33 -2.83
N GLY A 118 12.32 -10.54 -3.04
CA GLY A 118 13.05 -11.33 -2.06
C GLY A 118 12.28 -11.61 -0.77
N VAL A 119 12.99 -11.54 0.36
CA VAL A 119 12.45 -11.85 1.69
C VAL A 119 11.27 -10.95 2.06
N ARG A 120 11.29 -9.67 1.64
CA ARG A 120 10.26 -8.69 2.00
C ARG A 120 8.89 -9.04 1.39
N GLY A 121 8.84 -9.29 0.09
CA GLY A 121 7.61 -9.73 -0.57
C GLY A 121 7.08 -11.06 -0.02
N THR A 122 7.98 -11.95 0.41
CA THR A 122 7.60 -13.21 1.06
C THR A 122 6.94 -12.98 2.42
N LEU A 123 7.54 -12.14 3.27
CA LEU A 123 6.99 -11.80 4.59
C LEU A 123 5.67 -11.05 4.49
N PHE A 124 5.56 -10.11 3.54
CA PHE A 124 4.32 -9.39 3.26
C PHE A 124 3.17 -10.35 2.96
N MET A 125 3.39 -11.30 2.05
CA MET A 125 2.36 -12.28 1.69
C MET A 125 2.07 -13.27 2.82
N ARG A 126 3.08 -13.70 3.59
CA ARG A 126 2.85 -14.54 4.78
C ARG A 126 2.00 -13.84 5.84
N ALA A 127 2.11 -12.52 5.93
CA ALA A 127 1.32 -11.70 6.83
C ALA A 127 -0.07 -11.31 6.26
N GLY A 128 -0.55 -11.98 5.21
CA GLY A 128 -1.88 -11.73 4.64
C GLY A 128 -1.92 -10.67 3.53
N GLY A 129 -0.77 -10.17 3.08
CA GLY A 129 -0.70 -9.11 2.08
C GLY A 129 -1.34 -7.80 2.55
N LEU A 130 -1.95 -7.06 1.62
CA LEU A 130 -2.61 -5.80 1.92
C LEU A 130 -3.76 -5.97 2.92
N GLU A 131 -4.59 -7.00 2.76
CA GLU A 131 -5.74 -7.25 3.64
C GLU A 131 -5.29 -7.61 5.06
N GLY A 132 -4.21 -8.38 5.20
CA GLY A 132 -3.63 -8.65 6.51
C GLY A 132 -3.05 -7.39 7.18
N MET A 133 -2.46 -6.48 6.40
CA MET A 133 -1.98 -5.19 6.91
C MET A 133 -3.13 -4.30 7.37
N VAL A 134 -4.18 -4.18 6.56
CA VAL A 134 -5.42 -3.46 6.89
C VAL A 134 -6.04 -3.99 8.18
N HIS A 135 -6.09 -5.31 8.35
CA HIS A 135 -6.58 -5.95 9.57
C HIS A 135 -5.72 -5.62 10.80
N ARG A 136 -4.38 -5.68 10.70
CA ARG A 136 -3.48 -5.36 11.83
C ARG A 136 -3.53 -3.90 12.25
N LEU A 137 -3.82 -3.01 11.31
CA LEU A 137 -4.00 -1.58 11.57
C LEU A 137 -5.44 -1.22 11.94
N GLU A 138 -6.33 -2.21 12.08
CA GLU A 138 -7.74 -2.02 12.43
C GLU A 138 -8.46 -1.00 11.52
N LEU A 139 -8.09 -0.97 10.23
CA LEU A 139 -8.62 0.01 9.29
C LEU A 139 -9.99 -0.39 8.76
N THR A 140 -10.83 0.61 8.47
CA THR A 140 -12.14 0.36 7.90
C THR A 140 -12.06 0.33 6.37
N VAL A 141 -12.61 -0.72 5.77
CA VAL A 141 -12.70 -0.90 4.31
C VAL A 141 -14.11 -0.55 3.87
N SER A 142 -14.25 0.53 3.08
CA SER A 142 -15.56 0.91 2.51
C SER A 142 -15.84 0.22 1.18
N GLU A 143 -14.81 0.00 0.36
CA GLU A 143 -14.94 -0.66 -0.93
C GLU A 143 -13.78 -1.63 -1.15
N ARG A 144 -14.07 -2.73 -1.86
CA ARG A 144 -13.12 -3.80 -2.16
C ARG A 144 -13.32 -4.31 -3.58
N HIS A 145 -12.27 -4.25 -4.39
CA HIS A 145 -12.26 -4.75 -5.76
C HIS A 145 -11.07 -5.67 -6.00
N THR A 146 -11.34 -6.92 -6.39
CA THR A 146 -10.29 -7.87 -6.74
C THR A 146 -9.67 -7.49 -8.10
N LEU A 147 -8.35 -7.60 -8.19
CA LEU A 147 -7.57 -7.33 -9.38
C LEU A 147 -6.82 -8.58 -9.83
N TRP A 148 -6.44 -8.63 -11.11
CA TRP A 148 -5.57 -9.68 -11.67
C TRP A 148 -6.01 -11.10 -11.33
N GLY A 149 -7.31 -11.40 -11.48
CA GLY A 149 -7.84 -12.73 -11.21
C GLY A 149 -7.59 -13.22 -9.78
N GLY A 150 -7.46 -12.31 -8.80
CA GLY A 150 -7.27 -12.67 -7.39
C GLY A 150 -5.92 -12.30 -6.79
N ALA A 151 -4.90 -11.97 -7.59
CA ALA A 151 -3.56 -11.76 -7.03
C ALA A 151 -3.41 -10.43 -6.25
N ALA A 152 -4.21 -9.42 -6.57
CA ALA A 152 -4.18 -8.14 -5.88
C ALA A 152 -5.59 -7.64 -5.59
N VAL A 153 -5.66 -6.60 -4.78
CA VAL A 153 -6.93 -5.97 -4.40
C VAL A 153 -6.75 -4.47 -4.37
N LEU A 154 -7.78 -3.75 -4.82
CA LEU A 154 -7.96 -2.33 -4.62
C LEU A 154 -8.94 -2.14 -3.46
N LEU A 155 -8.49 -1.45 -2.42
CA LEU A 155 -9.30 -1.13 -1.23
C LEU A 155 -9.47 0.37 -1.12
N ARG A 156 -10.67 0.81 -0.75
CA ARG A 156 -10.91 2.16 -0.24
C ARG A 156 -10.89 2.12 1.28
N LEU A 157 -9.93 2.83 1.86
CA LEU A 157 -9.62 2.81 3.28
C LEU A 157 -9.90 4.16 3.93
N HIS A 158 -10.34 4.13 5.17
CA HIS A 158 -10.38 5.28 6.06
C HIS A 158 -10.00 4.84 7.49
N ALA A 159 -9.54 5.80 8.30
CA ALA A 159 -9.22 5.53 9.69
C ALA A 159 -10.47 5.05 10.45
N ALA A 160 -10.33 4.03 11.30
CA ALA A 160 -11.39 3.65 12.22
C ALA A 160 -11.65 4.84 13.17
N ARG A 161 -12.94 5.19 13.30
CA ARG A 161 -13.38 6.25 14.20
C ARG A 161 -13.41 5.79 15.65
#